data_AF-A0A8H6WQM9-F1
#
_entry.id   AF-A0A8H6WQM9-F1
#
_cell.length_a   1.000
_cell.length_b   1.000
_cell.length_c   1.000
_cell.angle_alpha   90.00
_cell.angle_beta   90.00
_cell.angle_gamma   90.00
#
_symmetry.space_group_name_H-M   'P 1'
#
loop_
_entity.id
_entity.type
_entity.pdbx_description
1 polymer ?
#
loop_
_entity_poly.entity_id
_entity_poly.type
_entity_poly.pdbx_seq_one_letter_code
_entity_poly.pdbx_strand_id
1 'polypeptide(L)'
;MHPSNIGVAVTCLDVFSEMNFWDRTGAPEVIPVVARDPTREPDSFPPYIITENIQLAQFLEEQFPETLREEPRVRIIDFGCARFANEIPCPRWHTPVEYAAPELLYAEAEENNRDAVWGWPVDIWSLGCTIWAITTRRALFSRPILEDMVACDNIPTTWFSFSQRVTSECGDFGTSRRHSSSLFSGLSHLT
;
A
#
# COMPACT_ATOMS: atom_id res chain seq x y z
N MET A 1 1.58 1.36 2.59
CA MET A 1 0.67 0.68 3.54
C MET A 1 -0.79 0.82 3.07
N HIS A 2 -1.60 -0.22 3.25
CA HIS A 2 -3.06 -0.22 2.99
C HIS A 2 -3.76 -1.10 4.04
N PRO A 3 -5.11 -1.15 4.12
CA PRO A 3 -5.83 -1.87 5.17
C PRO A 3 -5.45 -3.33 5.35
N SER A 4 -5.08 -4.05 4.28
CA SER A 4 -4.67 -5.45 4.37
C SER A 4 -3.28 -5.65 5.01
N ASN A 5 -2.48 -4.59 5.16
CA ASN A 5 -1.24 -4.62 5.95
C ASN A 5 -1.52 -4.45 7.46
N ILE A 6 -2.77 -4.26 7.88
CA ILE A 6 -3.16 -4.07 9.28
C ILE A 6 -3.92 -5.31 9.76
N GLY A 7 -3.30 -6.05 10.68
CA GLY A 7 -3.91 -7.18 11.37
C GLY A 7 -4.36 -6.82 12.79
N VAL A 8 -5.23 -7.65 13.34
CA VAL A 8 -5.58 -7.63 14.77
C VAL A 8 -5.18 -8.98 15.36
N ALA A 9 -4.39 -8.97 16.43
CA ALA A 9 -4.02 -10.20 17.11
C ALA A 9 -5.23 -10.75 17.89
N VAL A 10 -5.63 -11.98 17.57
CA VAL A 10 -6.76 -12.68 18.20
C VAL A 10 -6.21 -13.80 19.07
N THR A 11 -5.96 -13.51 20.35
CA THR A 11 -5.28 -14.45 21.27
C THR A 11 -6.17 -15.58 21.79
N CYS A 12 -7.49 -15.49 21.63
CA CYS A 12 -8.40 -16.52 22.09
C CYS A 12 -8.46 -17.74 21.16
N LEU A 13 -7.93 -17.67 19.94
CA LEU A 13 -7.94 -18.79 19.00
C LEU A 13 -6.93 -19.88 19.37
N ASP A 14 -5.90 -19.56 20.15
CA ASP A 14 -4.85 -20.51 20.57
C ASP A 14 -5.38 -21.66 21.43
N VAL A 15 -6.62 -21.55 21.93
CA VAL A 15 -7.28 -22.61 22.71
C VAL A 15 -7.79 -23.77 21.85
N PHE A 16 -7.87 -23.61 20.53
CA PHE A 16 -8.29 -24.67 19.63
C PHE A 16 -7.10 -25.40 19.03
N SER A 17 -7.22 -26.72 18.90
CA SER A 17 -6.51 -27.41 17.84
C SER A 17 -7.10 -27.03 16.49
N GLU A 18 -6.32 -27.16 15.43
CA GLU A 18 -6.78 -26.95 14.06
C GLU A 18 -8.06 -27.77 13.76
N MET A 19 -8.08 -29.05 14.17
CA MET A 19 -9.25 -29.91 13.97
C MET A 19 -10.49 -29.42 14.73
N ASN A 20 -10.33 -28.99 15.99
CA ASN A 20 -11.46 -28.45 16.78
C ASN A 20 -11.99 -27.14 16.19
N PHE A 21 -11.12 -26.36 15.55
CA PHE A 21 -11.51 -25.14 14.85
C PHE A 21 -12.33 -25.46 13.60
N TRP A 22 -11.89 -26.44 12.80
CA TRP A 22 -12.62 -26.89 11.61
C TRP A 22 -13.95 -27.57 11.94
N ASP A 23 -14.05 -28.33 13.03
CA ASP A 23 -15.32 -28.93 13.47
C ASP A 23 -16.40 -27.87 13.77
N ARG A 24 -15.99 -26.64 14.10
CA ARG A 24 -16.89 -25.53 14.43
C ARG A 24 -17.15 -24.60 13.26
N THR A 25 -16.13 -24.32 12.46
CA THR A 25 -16.20 -23.36 11.34
C THR A 25 -16.55 -24.02 10.01
N GLY A 26 -16.45 -25.35 9.93
CA GLY A 26 -16.41 -26.10 8.69
C GLY A 26 -14.99 -26.14 8.11
N ALA A 27 -14.65 -27.23 7.42
CA ALA A 27 -13.40 -27.28 6.66
C ALA A 27 -13.48 -26.28 5.49
N PRO A 28 -12.43 -25.51 5.22
CA PRO A 28 -12.43 -24.54 4.13
C PRO A 28 -12.49 -25.29 2.79
N GLU A 29 -13.27 -24.75 1.86
CA GLU A 29 -13.14 -25.17 0.47
C GLU A 29 -11.80 -24.65 -0.08
N VAL A 30 -11.06 -25.55 -0.75
CA VAL A 30 -9.73 -25.27 -1.27
C VAL A 30 -9.63 -25.59 -2.75
N ILE A 31 -8.92 -24.74 -3.49
CA ILE A 31 -8.57 -24.98 -4.90
C ILE A 31 -7.05 -25.17 -4.99
N PRO A 32 -6.56 -26.22 -5.66
CA PRO A 32 -5.14 -26.41 -5.88
C PRO A 32 -4.56 -25.30 -6.76
N VAL A 33 -3.42 -24.77 -6.34
CA VAL A 33 -2.68 -23.79 -7.14
C VAL A 33 -1.74 -24.53 -8.06
N VAL A 34 -1.86 -24.27 -9.36
CA VAL A 34 -0.96 -24.79 -10.38
C VAL A 34 -0.22 -23.61 -11.00
N ALA A 35 1.11 -23.65 -10.94
CA ALA A 35 1.93 -22.64 -11.61
C ALA A 35 1.64 -22.67 -13.12
N ARG A 36 1.39 -21.49 -13.68
CA ARG A 36 1.30 -21.34 -15.15
C ARG A 36 2.64 -21.61 -15.83
N ASP A 37 3.73 -21.29 -15.13
CA ASP A 37 5.09 -21.57 -15.56
C ASP A 37 5.59 -22.84 -14.85
N PRO A 38 5.83 -23.95 -15.58
CA PRO A 38 6.27 -25.21 -14.98
C PRO A 38 7.72 -25.17 -14.47
N THR A 39 8.48 -24.12 -14.78
CA THR A 39 9.86 -23.94 -14.30
C THR A 39 9.94 -23.25 -12.93
N ARG A 40 8.81 -22.72 -12.47
CA ARG A 40 8.72 -22.05 -11.17
C ARG A 40 8.88 -23.06 -10.04
N GLU A 41 9.70 -22.69 -9.05
CA GLU A 41 9.93 -23.52 -7.87
C GLU A 41 8.59 -23.80 -7.15
N PRO A 42 8.23 -25.08 -6.92
CA PRO A 42 6.93 -25.45 -6.32
C PRO A 42 6.68 -24.80 -4.96
N ASP A 43 7.72 -24.60 -4.17
CA ASP A 43 7.62 -24.03 -2.82
C ASP A 43 7.52 -22.49 -2.82
N SER A 44 7.57 -21.84 -4.00
CA SER A 44 7.48 -20.37 -4.15
C SER A 44 6.04 -19.84 -4.22
N PHE A 45 5.03 -20.70 -4.05
CA PHE A 45 3.62 -20.35 -4.01
C PHE A 45 2.86 -21.33 -3.10
N PRO A 46 1.73 -20.91 -2.50
CA PRO A 46 0.95 -21.80 -1.66
C PRO A 46 0.35 -22.93 -2.50
N PRO A 47 0.28 -24.18 -1.98
CA PRO A 47 -0.25 -25.32 -2.72
C PRO A 47 -1.77 -25.23 -2.95
N TYR A 48 -2.47 -24.45 -2.12
CA TYR A 48 -3.92 -24.26 -2.19
C TYR A 48 -4.29 -22.80 -1.92
N ILE A 49 -5.39 -22.37 -2.51
CA ILE A 49 -6.11 -21.14 -2.13
C ILE A 49 -7.43 -21.51 -1.48
N ILE A 50 -7.84 -20.72 -0.50
CA ILE A 50 -9.15 -20.85 0.16
C ILE A 50 -10.16 -20.01 -0.64
N THR A 51 -11.31 -20.58 -1.00
CA THR A 51 -12.34 -19.92 -1.82
C THR A 51 -13.36 -19.14 -0.99
N GLU A 52 -13.62 -19.61 0.22
CA GLU A 52 -14.58 -18.99 1.13
C GLU A 52 -13.89 -18.48 2.39
N ASN A 53 -14.15 -17.22 2.72
CA ASN A 53 -13.64 -16.64 3.95
C ASN A 53 -14.45 -17.15 5.14
N ILE A 54 -13.74 -17.61 6.17
CA ILE A 54 -14.33 -17.86 7.48
C ILE A 54 -14.88 -16.54 7.98
N GLN A 55 -16.14 -16.54 8.43
CA GLN A 55 -16.77 -15.39 9.07
C GLN A 55 -16.23 -15.22 10.49
N LEU A 56 -14.94 -14.87 10.59
CA LEU A 56 -14.19 -14.85 11.84
C LEU A 56 -14.82 -13.93 12.88
N ALA A 57 -15.38 -12.80 12.45
CA ALA A 57 -16.09 -11.89 13.35
C ALA A 57 -17.30 -12.56 14.02
N GLN A 58 -18.13 -13.26 13.25
CA GLN A 58 -19.28 -14.01 13.77
C GLN A 58 -18.82 -15.14 14.68
N PHE A 59 -17.79 -15.89 14.26
CA PHE A 59 -17.22 -16.96 15.08
C PHE A 59 -16.71 -16.44 16.43
N LEU A 60 -16.02 -15.31 16.44
CA LEU A 60 -15.53 -14.69 17.66
C LEU A 60 -16.67 -14.16 18.54
N GLU A 61 -17.75 -13.63 17.95
CA GLU A 61 -18.93 -13.20 18.70
C GLU A 61 -19.62 -14.37 19.40
N GLU A 62 -19.73 -15.51 18.74
CA GLU A 62 -20.37 -16.71 19.28
C GLU A 62 -19.51 -17.42 20.34
N GLN A 63 -18.19 -17.51 20.12
CA GLN A 63 -17.30 -18.30 20.98
C GLN A 63 -16.57 -17.47 22.05
N PHE A 64 -16.25 -16.21 21.77
CA PHE A 64 -15.46 -15.32 22.63
C PHE A 64 -15.97 -13.87 22.60
N PRO A 65 -17.23 -13.61 23.00
CA PRO A 65 -17.82 -12.29 22.94
C PRO A 65 -17.05 -11.23 23.74
N GLU A 66 -16.34 -11.65 24.80
CA GLU A 66 -15.50 -10.74 25.60
C GLU A 66 -14.30 -10.22 24.81
N THR A 67 -13.70 -11.02 23.92
CA THR A 67 -12.56 -10.59 23.09
C THR A 67 -12.93 -9.42 22.17
N LEU A 68 -14.17 -9.35 21.71
CA LEU A 68 -14.65 -8.23 20.88
C LEU A 68 -14.89 -6.95 21.67
N ARG A 69 -14.94 -7.02 23.01
CA ARG A 69 -15.08 -5.86 23.90
C ARG A 69 -13.73 -5.29 24.34
N GLU A 70 -12.66 -6.04 24.16
CA GLU A 70 -11.31 -5.60 24.47
C GLU A 70 -10.77 -4.66 23.39
N GLU A 71 -9.84 -3.79 23.77
CA GLU A 71 -9.14 -2.94 22.82
C GLU A 71 -8.33 -3.81 21.83
N PRO A 72 -8.52 -3.65 20.50
CA PRO A 72 -7.88 -4.51 19.53
C PRO A 72 -6.37 -4.33 19.55
N ARG A 73 -5.64 -5.45 19.63
CA ARG A 73 -4.18 -5.46 19.54
C ARG A 73 -3.74 -5.37 18.08
N VAL A 74 -3.66 -4.15 17.57
CA VAL A 74 -3.28 -3.87 16.17
C VAL A 74 -1.83 -4.26 15.90
N ARG A 75 -1.59 -4.88 14.72
CA ARG A 75 -0.28 -5.29 14.22
C ARG A 75 -0.11 -4.85 12.77
N ILE A 76 1.09 -4.38 12.44
CA ILE A 76 1.50 -4.23 11.04
C ILE A 76 1.99 -5.60 10.57
N ILE A 77 1.44 -6.06 9.46
CA ILE A 77 1.77 -7.33 8.81
C ILE A 77 2.18 -7.07 7.37
N ASP A 78 2.62 -8.13 6.69
CA ASP A 78 3.01 -8.09 5.28
C ASP A 78 4.14 -7.09 4.98
N PHE A 79 5.35 -7.51 5.33
CA PHE A 79 6.60 -6.77 5.08
C PHE A 79 7.21 -7.08 3.71
N GLY A 80 6.46 -7.68 2.77
CA GLY A 80 6.99 -8.13 1.48
C GLY A 80 7.56 -7.00 0.62
N CYS A 81 7.15 -5.75 0.86
CA CYS A 81 7.68 -4.54 0.21
C CYS A 81 8.38 -3.59 1.20
N ALA A 82 8.62 -4.02 2.44
CA ALA A 82 9.33 -3.21 3.43
C ALA A 82 10.83 -3.19 3.10
N ARG A 83 11.47 -2.07 3.42
CA ARG A 83 12.91 -1.86 3.19
C ARG A 83 13.54 -1.12 4.34
N PHE A 84 14.86 -1.21 4.45
CA PHE A 84 15.59 -0.31 5.35
C PHE A 84 15.69 1.09 4.73
N ALA A 85 15.61 2.13 5.56
CA ALA A 85 15.62 3.52 5.08
C ALA A 85 16.90 3.89 4.31
N ASN A 86 18.01 3.22 4.60
CA ASN A 86 19.32 3.40 3.96
C ASN A 86 19.61 2.36 2.86
N GLU A 87 18.63 1.53 2.50
CA GLU A 87 18.80 0.51 1.47
C GLU A 87 18.91 1.15 0.09
N ILE A 88 19.93 0.76 -0.67
CA ILE A 88 20.21 1.24 -2.03
C ILE A 88 20.50 0.00 -2.89
N PRO A 89 19.87 -0.15 -4.07
CA PRO A 89 18.92 0.78 -4.70
C PRO A 89 17.56 0.84 -4.01
N CYS A 90 16.82 1.93 -4.23
CA CYS A 90 15.43 2.03 -3.81
C CYS A 90 14.58 1.10 -4.70
N PRO A 91 13.89 0.09 -4.14
CA PRO A 91 13.12 -0.84 -4.95
C PRO A 91 11.87 -0.16 -5.50
N ARG A 92 11.32 -0.74 -6.57
CA ARG A 92 10.03 -0.35 -7.13
C ARG A 92 8.94 -0.35 -6.05
N TRP A 93 8.10 0.68 -6.03
CA TRP A 93 6.97 0.72 -5.10
C TRP A 93 5.78 -0.09 -5.61
N HIS A 94 5.10 -0.76 -4.66
CA HIS A 94 3.98 -1.66 -4.92
C HIS A 94 2.69 -1.25 -4.18
N THR A 95 2.69 -0.11 -3.50
CA THR A 95 1.50 0.45 -2.85
C THR A 95 0.34 0.59 -3.85
N PRO A 96 -0.89 0.16 -3.52
CA PRO A 96 -2.03 0.38 -4.43
C PRO A 96 -2.30 1.89 -4.62
N VAL A 97 -2.83 2.26 -5.79
CA VAL A 97 -2.95 3.67 -6.22
C VAL A 97 -3.72 4.52 -5.22
N GLU A 98 -4.78 3.98 -4.62
CA GLU A 98 -5.64 4.67 -3.64
C GLU A 98 -4.93 5.06 -2.34
N TYR A 99 -3.76 4.47 -2.09
CA TYR A 99 -2.94 4.70 -0.89
C TYR A 99 -1.54 5.23 -1.25
N ALA A 100 -1.23 5.35 -2.53
CA ALA A 100 0.05 5.85 -3.00
C ALA A 100 0.14 7.36 -2.77
N ALA A 101 1.31 7.81 -2.35
CA ALA A 101 1.58 9.22 -2.16
C ALA A 101 1.61 9.94 -3.52
N PRO A 102 1.18 11.21 -3.59
CA PRO A 102 1.05 11.94 -4.84
C PRO A 102 2.39 12.06 -5.59
N GLU A 103 3.52 12.16 -4.89
CA GLU A 103 4.86 12.17 -5.49
C GLU A 103 5.19 10.87 -6.24
N LEU A 104 4.66 9.72 -5.80
CA LEU A 104 4.82 8.44 -6.49
C LEU A 104 3.97 8.39 -7.75
N LEU A 105 2.73 8.88 -7.64
CA LEU A 105 1.78 8.91 -8.75
C LEU A 105 2.21 9.90 -9.83
N TYR A 106 2.77 11.05 -9.44
CA TYR A 106 3.36 12.02 -10.36
C TYR A 106 4.53 11.39 -11.15
N ALA A 107 5.47 10.76 -10.46
CA ALA A 107 6.60 10.10 -11.13
C ALA A 107 6.12 8.97 -12.08
N GLU A 108 5.10 8.21 -11.71
CA GLU A 108 4.51 7.21 -12.60
C GLU A 108 3.80 7.85 -13.81
N ALA A 109 3.02 8.90 -13.62
CA ALA A 109 2.20 9.51 -14.67
C ALA A 109 2.99 10.38 -15.63
N GLU A 110 3.82 11.29 -15.11
CA GLU A 110 4.54 12.30 -15.91
C GLU A 110 5.91 11.81 -16.38
N GLU A 111 6.60 11.01 -15.55
CA GLU A 111 7.96 10.55 -15.85
C GLU A 111 7.99 9.09 -16.34
N ASN A 112 6.86 8.39 -16.33
CA ASN A 112 6.78 6.95 -16.57
C ASN A 112 7.76 6.16 -15.69
N ASN A 113 7.93 6.61 -14.44
CA ASN A 113 8.95 6.15 -13.51
C ASN A 113 8.33 5.57 -12.23
N ARG A 114 8.23 4.24 -12.17
CA ARG A 114 7.81 3.52 -10.95
C ARG A 114 8.96 3.17 -10.01
N ASP A 115 10.18 3.49 -10.40
CA ASP A 115 11.40 3.29 -9.62
C ASP A 115 11.87 4.60 -8.96
N ALA A 116 10.97 5.60 -8.89
CA ALA A 116 11.20 6.86 -8.22
C ALA A 116 11.64 6.63 -6.77
N VAL A 117 12.60 7.43 -6.29
CA VAL A 117 13.10 7.30 -4.92
C VAL A 117 12.02 7.70 -3.94
N TRP A 118 11.77 6.83 -2.95
CA TRP A 118 10.78 7.07 -1.91
C TRP A 118 11.33 6.79 -0.51
N GLY A 119 10.70 7.41 0.49
CA GLY A 119 11.08 7.27 1.89
C GLY A 119 9.87 7.26 2.82
N TRP A 120 10.13 7.38 4.12
CA TRP A 120 9.12 7.34 5.19
C TRP A 120 7.89 8.26 5.02
N PRO A 121 7.93 9.43 4.33
CA PRO A 121 6.73 10.25 4.14
C PRO A 121 5.65 9.56 3.30
N VAL A 122 6.05 8.70 2.36
CA VAL A 122 5.12 7.87 1.59
C VAL A 122 4.36 6.93 2.53
N ASP A 123 5.04 6.39 3.54
CA ASP A 123 4.40 5.54 4.54
C ASP A 123 3.41 6.35 5.39
N ILE A 124 3.74 7.58 5.78
CA ILE A 124 2.84 8.48 6.53
C ILE A 124 1.58 8.82 5.71
N TRP A 125 1.73 9.13 4.42
CA TRP A 125 0.58 9.36 3.53
C TRP A 125 -0.31 8.13 3.46
N SER A 126 0.29 6.98 3.20
CA SER A 126 -0.44 5.72 3.03
C SER A 126 -1.11 5.27 4.34
N LEU A 127 -0.52 5.57 5.50
CA LEU A 127 -1.12 5.37 6.82
C LEU A 127 -2.36 6.25 7.01
N GLY A 128 -2.31 7.53 6.63
CA GLY A 128 -3.46 8.43 6.67
C GLY A 128 -4.63 7.91 5.83
N CYS A 129 -4.34 7.49 4.60
CA CYS A 129 -5.33 6.86 3.72
C CYS A 129 -5.88 5.55 4.31
N THR A 130 -5.02 4.75 4.97
CA THR A 130 -5.41 3.49 5.63
C THR A 130 -6.35 3.73 6.81
N ILE A 131 -6.05 4.69 7.69
CA ILE A 131 -6.92 5.06 8.82
C ILE A 131 -8.30 5.50 8.32
N TRP A 132 -8.34 6.32 7.28
CA TRP A 132 -9.61 6.71 6.66
C TRP A 132 -10.37 5.51 6.09
N ALA A 133 -9.68 4.63 5.37
CA ALA A 133 -10.31 3.46 4.77
C ALA A 133 -10.90 2.49 5.80
N ILE A 134 -10.22 2.30 6.92
CA ILE A 134 -10.72 1.47 8.02
C ILE A 134 -11.95 2.12 8.68
N THR A 135 -11.89 3.43 8.96
CA THR A 135 -12.98 4.13 9.68
C THR A 135 -14.22 4.34 8.81
N THR A 136 -14.06 4.61 7.52
CA THR A 136 -15.16 4.95 6.61
C THR A 136 -15.57 3.81 5.68
N ARG A 137 -14.83 2.69 5.67
CA ARG A 137 -15.03 1.55 4.76
C ARG A 137 -14.93 1.93 3.27
N ARG A 138 -14.26 3.04 2.95
CA ARG A 138 -14.04 3.53 1.58
C ARG A 138 -12.67 4.16 1.44
N ALA A 139 -12.10 4.16 0.24
CA ALA A 139 -10.87 4.88 -0.02
C ALA A 139 -11.05 6.39 0.23
N LEU A 140 -9.98 7.06 0.70
CA LEU A 140 -9.96 8.51 0.89
C LEU A 140 -10.03 9.23 -0.46
N PHE A 141 -9.25 8.73 -1.41
CA PHE A 141 -9.21 9.22 -2.77
C PHE A 141 -9.63 8.11 -3.73
N SER A 142 -10.39 8.48 -4.75
CA SER A 142 -10.59 7.63 -5.92
C SER A 142 -9.49 7.91 -6.94
N ARG A 143 -9.24 6.94 -7.82
CA ARG A 143 -8.24 7.08 -8.88
C ARG A 143 -8.41 8.36 -9.74
N PRO A 144 -9.63 8.75 -10.17
CA PRO A 144 -9.81 10.00 -10.92
C PRO A 144 -9.40 11.25 -10.12
N ILE A 145 -9.72 11.30 -8.82
CA ILE A 145 -9.34 12.45 -7.97
C ILE A 145 -7.82 12.52 -7.82
N LEU A 146 -7.14 11.38 -7.73
CA LEU A 146 -5.67 11.35 -7.66
C LEU A 146 -5.04 11.78 -8.98
N GLU A 147 -5.58 11.34 -10.11
CA GLU A 147 -5.15 11.79 -11.44
C GLU A 147 -5.34 13.31 -11.61
N ASP A 148 -6.46 13.87 -11.15
CA ASP A 148 -6.71 15.31 -11.14
C ASP A 148 -5.74 16.07 -10.22
N MET A 149 -5.44 15.53 -9.02
CA MET A 149 -4.48 16.12 -8.09
C MET A 149 -3.06 16.18 -8.68
N VAL A 150 -2.66 15.15 -9.43
CA VAL A 150 -1.39 15.09 -10.16
C VAL A 150 -1.40 16.10 -11.31
N ALA A 151 -2.47 16.16 -12.10
CA ALA A 151 -2.58 17.04 -13.26
C ALA A 151 -2.65 18.54 -12.91
N CYS A 152 -3.12 18.88 -11.71
CA CYS A 152 -3.30 20.27 -11.30
C CYS A 152 -2.02 20.99 -10.86
N ASP A 153 -0.86 20.31 -10.76
CA ASP A 153 0.40 20.86 -10.21
C ASP A 153 0.25 21.52 -8.82
N ASN A 154 -0.90 21.29 -8.16
CA ASN A 154 -1.29 21.83 -6.87
C ASN A 154 -0.75 20.95 -5.74
N ILE A 155 0.48 20.49 -5.91
CA ILE A 155 1.25 19.94 -4.81
C ILE A 155 1.55 21.13 -3.90
N PRO A 156 1.15 21.11 -2.60
CA PRO A 156 1.51 22.17 -1.67
C PRO A 156 3.01 22.47 -1.78
N THR A 157 3.40 23.75 -1.90
CA THR A 157 4.81 24.16 -2.07
C THR A 157 5.74 23.64 -0.96
N THR A 158 5.18 23.25 0.18
CA THR A 158 5.86 22.56 1.28
C THR A 158 6.32 21.13 0.92
N TRP A 159 5.68 20.45 -0.03
CA TRP A 159 6.06 19.13 -0.53
C TRP A 159 7.11 19.21 -1.65
N PHE A 160 7.08 20.27 -2.46
CA PHE A 160 8.12 20.52 -3.47
C PHE A 160 9.49 20.80 -2.84
N SER A 161 9.50 21.55 -1.73
CA SER A 161 10.71 21.77 -0.94
C SER A 161 11.16 20.55 -0.15
N PHE A 162 10.27 19.57 0.07
CA PHE A 162 10.57 18.29 0.70
C PHE A 162 11.22 17.31 -0.29
N SER A 163 10.69 17.18 -1.51
CA SER A 163 11.29 16.34 -2.57
C SER A 163 12.71 16.80 -2.95
N GLN A 164 12.94 18.12 -3.03
CA GLN A 164 14.28 18.68 -3.23
C GLN A 164 15.23 18.39 -2.06
N ARG A 165 14.72 18.39 -0.82
CA ARG A 165 15.52 18.08 0.38
C ARG A 165 15.94 16.61 0.43
N VAL A 166 15.00 15.70 0.17
CA VAL A 166 15.28 14.25 0.11
C VAL A 166 16.28 13.94 -1.01
N THR A 167 16.14 14.59 -2.17
CA THR A 167 17.11 14.44 -3.27
C THR A 167 18.51 14.95 -2.88
N SER A 168 18.60 16.04 -2.09
CA SER A 168 19.87 16.59 -1.61
C SER A 168 20.50 15.77 -0.46
N GLU A 169 19.68 15.12 0.38
CA GLU A 169 20.14 14.31 1.53
C GLU A 169 20.48 12.87 1.13
N CYS A 170 19.85 12.33 0.07
CA CYS A 170 20.14 10.99 -0.46
C CYS A 170 21.31 10.94 -1.46
N GLY A 171 21.97 12.07 -1.74
CA GLY A 171 23.12 12.15 -2.63
C GLY A 171 22.74 12.19 -4.12
N ASP A 172 23.29 13.17 -4.82
CA ASP A 172 23.17 13.37 -6.27
C ASP A 172 23.54 12.09 -7.04
N PHE A 173 22.54 11.33 -7.49
CA PHE A 173 22.72 10.44 -8.63
C PHE A 173 22.46 11.26 -9.90
N GLY A 174 23.56 11.62 -10.55
CA GLY A 174 23.64 12.57 -11.65
C GLY A 174 22.64 12.33 -12.80
N THR A 175 21.84 13.37 -13.03
CA THR A 175 21.61 14.06 -14.31
C THR A 175 21.21 13.24 -15.55
N SER A 176 20.05 13.57 -16.10
CA SER A 176 20.03 14.45 -17.29
C SER A 176 18.70 15.19 -17.43
N ARG A 177 18.65 16.45 -16.97
CA ARG A 177 17.64 17.43 -17.40
C ARG A 177 17.75 17.58 -18.91
N ARG A 178 16.72 17.20 -19.68
CA ARG A 178 16.53 17.78 -21.01
C ARG A 178 15.74 19.07 -20.83
N HIS A 179 16.41 20.16 -21.18
CA HIS A 179 15.79 21.46 -21.40
C HIS A 179 14.59 21.34 -22.36
N SER A 180 13.41 21.71 -21.89
CA SER A 180 12.32 22.22 -22.73
C SER A 180 11.98 23.65 -22.28
N SER A 181 12.99 24.52 -22.37
CA SER A 181 12.79 25.96 -22.40
C SER A 181 12.32 26.36 -23.79
N SER A 182 11.03 26.22 -24.06
CA SER A 182 10.30 26.98 -25.08
C SER A 182 8.81 26.69 -24.92
N LEU A 183 8.04 27.63 -24.35
CA LEU A 183 6.61 27.89 -24.62
C LEU A 183 6.02 28.85 -23.55
N PHE A 184 6.69 29.97 -23.26
CA PHE A 184 6.02 31.12 -22.65
C PHE A 184 6.69 32.41 -23.12
N SER A 185 6.53 32.71 -24.40
CA SER A 185 6.67 34.06 -24.93
C SER A 185 5.44 34.34 -25.79
N GLY A 186 4.46 35.03 -25.22
CA GLY A 186 3.29 35.45 -25.96
C GLY A 186 2.04 35.45 -25.11
N LEU A 187 1.90 36.47 -24.26
CA LEU A 187 0.63 37.16 -23.99
C LEU A 187 0.94 38.37 -23.13
N SER A 188 1.48 39.39 -23.79
CA SER A 188 1.46 40.78 -23.33
C SER A 188 1.07 41.58 -24.56
N HIS A 189 -0.16 42.10 -24.54
CA HIS A 189 -0.80 43.08 -25.43
C HIS A 189 -2.17 42.60 -25.87
N LEU A 190 -3.22 43.10 -25.19
CA LEU A 190 -4.20 44.02 -25.77
C LEU A 190 -5.17 44.42 -24.64
N THR A 191 -5.06 45.70 -24.28
CA THR A 191 -6.03 46.63 -23.64
C THR A 191 -7.17 46.08 -22.81
#